data_AF-A0A958FR22-F1
#
_entry.id   AF-A0A958FR22-F1
#
_cell.length_a   1.000
_cell.length_b   1.000
_cell.length_c   1.000
_cell.angle_alpha   90.00
_cell.angle_beta   90.00
_cell.angle_gamma   90.00
#
_symmetry.space_group_name_H-M   'P 1'
#
loop_
_entity.id
_entity.type
_entity.pdbx_description
1 polymer ?
#
loop_
_entity_poly.entity_id
_entity_poly.type
_entity_poly.pdbx_seq_one_letter_code
_entity_poly.pdbx_strand_id
1 'polypeptide(L)'
;PSNIKMLLDEDATKANILGQFEEFLIKNATKDSQILFYFSGHGSRTTDDNSDESDGMDETLVTHDSRDPAGKVSDIRDDELEQLLTQLTQKSDNVTIILDCCSSGSGFRGEDATPATAVPRLAPSIGEERAVPNANANDGRTGFLPPNLNYVLVSACKDKEYAYEHNGHGAMTSAINEVIRTNPNITYRAMMYDVYTKVNAEFSTQNPQIEGSRRDAQLFGNLGKIERFVEITSDNNAEKVVLNAGQAHGVTVGSIYAVYKPGTTSTDQESNLLGKIEITALKPFQAAAKVLERSGDIPKNAAAFEIAHQYGDLRMPVLFDLAGNAAINTKVKSAVEKHSNREDLIKSVAANERYDIRVFLDGGSMVLERPDQFPLKKIDAAASDATDQLMDVLTKEARRLNVLQLENKASSLNIEFTVERWEKAEEDAFGDVEIINPLALETTEEGLMELNEGNIIQLTITNKSTQPVHVYLLDLATDGGVYLRFPAEGAQDSPMPSGENIKSYHMRITPPQGLNVLKVIATTQPTDFFSLTQSGYRSVPTAPKSPMDQLLNLAWGGSRNAEVIKPKSVGDWTSKKLSFMIR
;
A
#
# COMPACT_ATOMS: atom_id res chain seq x y z
N PRO A 1 -2.54 -42.52 -0.32
CA PRO A 1 -1.71 -41.65 -1.19
C PRO A 1 -0.41 -41.31 -0.46
N SER A 2 0.75 -41.29 -1.14
CA SER A 2 2.04 -41.04 -0.48
C SER A 2 2.25 -39.59 -0.03
N ASN A 3 1.44 -38.67 -0.56
CA ASN A 3 1.47 -37.23 -0.31
C ASN A 3 0.33 -36.74 0.61
N ILE A 4 -0.39 -37.63 1.28
CA ILE A 4 -1.43 -37.27 2.24
C ILE A 4 -1.18 -38.03 3.55
N LYS A 5 -1.09 -37.29 4.65
CA LYS A 5 -1.11 -37.84 6.00
C LYS A 5 -2.46 -37.52 6.64
N MET A 6 -3.11 -38.55 7.17
CA MET A 6 -4.41 -38.43 7.84
C MET A 6 -4.22 -38.88 9.29
N LEU A 7 -4.64 -38.03 10.22
CA LEU A 7 -4.64 -38.29 11.66
C LEU A 7 -6.09 -38.22 12.12
N LEU A 8 -6.64 -39.33 12.60
CA LEU A 8 -8.02 -39.45 13.03
C LEU A 8 -8.04 -39.84 14.51
N ASP A 9 -8.97 -39.26 15.27
CA ASP A 9 -9.26 -39.64 16.66
C ASP A 9 -7.98 -39.83 17.51
N GLU A 10 -7.71 -41.06 17.98
CA GLU A 10 -6.57 -41.41 18.84
C GLU A 10 -5.19 -41.12 18.21
N ASP A 11 -5.11 -41.02 16.88
CA ASP A 11 -3.89 -40.61 16.18
C ASP A 11 -3.71 -39.08 16.16
N ALA A 12 -4.78 -38.30 16.34
CA ALA A 12 -4.78 -36.84 16.31
C ALA A 12 -4.40 -36.23 17.68
N THR A 13 -3.29 -36.69 18.25
CA THR A 13 -2.70 -36.12 19.47
C THR A 13 -1.93 -34.84 19.16
N LYS A 14 -1.75 -33.96 20.17
CA LYS A 14 -0.97 -32.71 20.00
C LYS A 14 0.44 -33.00 19.47
N ALA A 15 1.13 -33.95 20.08
CA ALA A 15 2.47 -34.34 19.66
C ALA A 15 2.52 -34.88 18.22
N ASN A 16 1.53 -35.67 17.80
CA ASN A 16 1.53 -36.23 16.45
C ASN A 16 1.15 -35.19 15.39
N ILE A 17 0.18 -34.31 15.67
CA ILE A 17 -0.19 -33.23 14.75
C ILE A 17 1.00 -32.31 14.51
N LEU A 18 1.61 -31.78 15.57
CA LEU A 18 2.78 -30.88 15.46
C LEU A 18 3.96 -31.60 14.80
N GLY A 19 4.24 -32.85 15.19
CA GLY A 19 5.30 -33.66 14.60
C GLY A 19 5.10 -33.93 13.11
N GLN A 20 3.87 -34.24 12.66
CA GLN A 20 3.59 -34.38 11.23
C GLN A 20 3.63 -33.02 10.51
N PHE A 21 3.26 -31.92 11.16
CA PHE A 21 3.40 -30.60 10.56
C PHE A 21 4.86 -30.31 10.21
N GLU A 22 5.78 -30.57 11.14
CA GLU A 22 7.21 -30.39 10.92
C GLU A 22 7.79 -31.41 9.92
N GLU A 23 7.59 -32.71 10.18
CA GLU A 23 8.25 -33.78 9.42
C GLU A 23 7.64 -34.02 8.04
N PHE A 24 6.31 -33.91 7.93
CA PHE A 24 5.59 -34.20 6.70
C PHE A 24 5.38 -32.95 5.85
N LEU A 25 4.95 -31.82 6.43
CA LEU A 25 4.70 -30.59 5.67
C LEU A 25 5.99 -29.77 5.50
N ILE A 26 6.57 -29.23 6.58
CA ILE A 26 7.67 -28.25 6.50
C ILE A 26 8.92 -28.85 5.86
N LYS A 27 9.37 -30.04 6.27
CA LYS A 27 10.61 -30.64 5.75
C LYS A 27 10.52 -31.09 4.29
N ASN A 28 9.34 -31.47 3.82
CA ASN A 28 9.13 -31.89 2.43
C ASN A 28 8.67 -30.76 1.51
N ALA A 29 8.38 -29.57 2.07
CA ALA A 29 7.95 -28.42 1.31
C ALA A 29 9.08 -27.88 0.42
N THR A 30 8.72 -27.58 -0.82
CA THR A 30 9.52 -26.88 -1.81
C THR A 30 8.77 -25.66 -2.30
N LYS A 31 9.44 -24.77 -3.03
CA LYS A 31 8.83 -23.55 -3.57
C LYS A 31 7.60 -23.81 -4.45
N ASP A 32 7.56 -24.97 -5.11
CA ASP A 32 6.48 -25.37 -6.01
C ASP A 32 5.44 -26.28 -5.33
N SER A 33 5.61 -26.60 -4.04
CA SER A 33 4.70 -27.49 -3.32
C SER A 33 3.34 -26.85 -3.13
N GLN A 34 2.27 -27.56 -3.48
CA GLN A 34 0.92 -27.20 -3.07
C GLN A 34 0.63 -27.86 -1.73
N ILE A 35 0.32 -27.05 -0.72
CA ILE A 35 0.22 -27.54 0.66
C ILE A 35 -1.18 -27.27 1.18
N LEU A 36 -1.81 -28.31 1.73
CA LEU A 36 -3.10 -28.23 2.39
C LEU A 36 -2.95 -28.70 3.83
N PHE A 37 -3.30 -27.84 4.77
CA PHE A 37 -3.62 -28.22 6.14
C PHE A 37 -5.13 -28.13 6.32
N TYR A 38 -5.76 -29.25 6.65
CA TYR A 38 -7.20 -29.33 6.89
C TYR A 38 -7.42 -29.87 8.30
N PHE A 39 -8.20 -29.14 9.09
CA PHE A 39 -8.63 -29.55 10.42
C PHE A 39 -10.15 -29.45 10.52
N SER A 40 -10.77 -30.50 11.06
CA SER A 40 -12.17 -30.46 11.46
C SER A 40 -12.30 -31.15 12.81
N GLY A 41 -12.89 -30.43 13.76
CA GLY A 41 -12.92 -30.86 15.15
C GLY A 41 -13.45 -29.76 16.06
N HIS A 42 -13.13 -29.86 17.35
CA HIS A 42 -13.47 -28.82 18.31
C HIS A 42 -12.40 -27.75 18.35
N GLY A 43 -12.83 -26.50 18.42
CA GLY A 43 -12.01 -25.42 18.96
C GLY A 43 -12.36 -25.17 20.43
N SER A 44 -11.51 -24.43 21.12
CA SER A 44 -11.65 -24.01 22.52
C SER A 44 -10.95 -22.67 22.69
N ARG A 45 -11.00 -22.11 23.91
CA ARG A 45 -10.18 -20.94 24.27
C ARG A 45 -9.36 -21.21 25.50
N THR A 46 -8.19 -20.61 25.60
CA THR A 46 -7.38 -20.55 26.82
C THR A 46 -7.10 -19.10 27.18
N THR A 47 -6.63 -18.83 28.39
CA THR A 47 -6.17 -17.48 28.75
C THR A 47 -4.90 -17.16 28.00
N ASP A 48 -4.86 -16.01 27.35
CA ASP A 48 -3.68 -15.47 26.69
C ASP A 48 -2.60 -15.16 27.76
N ASP A 49 -1.39 -15.68 27.56
CA ASP A 49 -0.22 -15.49 28.43
C ASP A 49 0.84 -14.55 27.84
N ASN A 50 0.64 -14.06 26.62
CA ASN A 50 1.56 -13.18 25.89
C ASN A 50 0.98 -11.75 25.68
N SER A 51 -0.33 -11.56 25.90
CA SER A 51 -1.09 -10.30 25.77
C SER A 51 -1.17 -9.71 24.36
N ASP A 52 -1.08 -10.53 23.31
CA ASP A 52 -1.22 -10.09 21.92
C ASP A 52 -2.68 -10.07 21.44
N GLU A 53 -3.60 -10.73 22.15
CA GLU A 53 -5.02 -10.77 21.82
C GLU A 53 -5.86 -9.74 22.60
N SER A 54 -6.69 -8.99 21.88
CA SER A 54 -7.46 -7.88 22.44
C SER A 54 -8.58 -8.28 23.43
N ASP A 55 -9.02 -9.54 23.42
CA ASP A 55 -9.96 -10.09 24.41
C ASP A 55 -9.28 -10.95 25.49
N GLY A 56 -7.95 -11.11 25.41
CA GLY A 56 -7.09 -11.82 26.36
C GLY A 56 -7.29 -13.34 26.38
N MET A 57 -7.67 -13.95 25.25
CA MET A 57 -8.05 -15.37 25.18
C MET A 57 -7.65 -16.09 23.88
N ASP A 58 -6.48 -16.75 23.83
CA ASP A 58 -6.05 -17.53 22.66
C ASP A 58 -7.11 -18.54 22.17
N GLU A 59 -7.26 -18.63 20.85
CA GLU A 59 -8.06 -19.64 20.18
C GLU A 59 -7.27 -20.94 20.04
N THR A 60 -7.89 -22.07 20.34
CA THR A 60 -7.17 -23.35 20.40
C THR A 60 -7.85 -24.46 19.62
N LEU A 61 -7.05 -25.36 19.02
CA LEU A 61 -7.51 -26.62 18.44
C LEU A 61 -7.46 -27.73 19.49
N VAL A 62 -8.61 -28.33 19.76
CA VAL A 62 -8.73 -29.42 20.74
C VAL A 62 -8.26 -30.72 20.11
N THR A 63 -7.14 -31.26 20.60
CA THR A 63 -6.59 -32.54 20.19
C THR A 63 -7.16 -33.69 21.02
N HIS A 64 -7.00 -34.93 20.56
CA HIS A 64 -7.58 -36.09 21.25
C HIS A 64 -7.11 -36.25 22.71
N ASP A 65 -5.86 -35.89 22.99
CA ASP A 65 -5.21 -36.02 24.31
C ASP A 65 -5.26 -34.75 25.17
N SER A 66 -5.71 -33.61 24.62
CA SER A 66 -5.76 -32.30 25.30
C SER A 66 -6.78 -32.20 26.45
N ARG A 67 -7.61 -33.22 26.65
CA ARG A 67 -8.61 -33.29 27.73
C ARG A 67 -8.26 -34.36 28.77
N ASP A 68 -6.98 -34.70 28.91
CA ASP A 68 -6.47 -35.57 29.97
C ASP A 68 -6.90 -35.05 31.36
N PRO A 69 -7.60 -35.85 32.19
CA PRO A 69 -7.95 -35.48 33.56
C PRO A 69 -6.75 -35.11 34.44
N ALA A 70 -5.55 -35.60 34.11
CA ALA A 70 -4.33 -35.22 34.80
C ALA A 70 -3.76 -33.85 34.37
N GLY A 71 -4.35 -33.21 33.35
CA GLY A 71 -3.96 -31.89 32.86
C GLY A 71 -2.50 -31.85 32.45
N LYS A 72 -2.07 -32.75 31.57
CA LYS A 72 -0.66 -32.85 31.13
C LYS A 72 -0.42 -32.35 29.71
N VAL A 73 -1.46 -32.26 28.90
CA VAL A 73 -1.37 -31.89 27.49
C VAL A 73 -2.35 -30.75 27.22
N SER A 74 -1.84 -29.65 26.68
CA SER A 74 -2.63 -28.50 26.22
C SER A 74 -3.31 -28.77 24.89
N ASP A 75 -4.27 -27.90 24.56
CA ASP A 75 -4.70 -27.71 23.17
C ASP A 75 -3.53 -27.20 22.31
N ILE A 76 -3.64 -27.29 20.99
CA ILE A 76 -2.73 -26.56 20.09
C ILE A 76 -3.24 -25.12 20.04
N ARG A 77 -2.43 -24.17 20.48
CA ARG A 77 -2.78 -22.75 20.39
C ARG A 77 -2.61 -22.25 18.96
N ASP A 78 -3.39 -21.24 18.60
CA ASP A 78 -3.21 -20.45 17.37
C ASP A 78 -1.77 -19.96 17.20
N ASP A 79 -1.11 -19.49 18.25
CA ASP A 79 0.31 -19.12 18.31
C ASP A 79 1.25 -20.21 17.80
N GLU A 80 1.05 -21.45 18.28
CA GLU A 80 1.85 -22.61 17.85
C GLU A 80 1.60 -22.91 16.37
N LEU A 81 0.35 -22.80 15.93
CA LEU A 81 -0.03 -23.04 14.54
C LEU A 81 0.45 -21.90 13.62
N GLU A 82 0.46 -20.65 14.07
CA GLU A 82 0.99 -19.49 13.38
C GLU A 82 2.49 -19.68 13.11
N GLN A 83 3.27 -20.08 14.10
CA GLN A 83 4.70 -20.31 13.94
C GLN A 83 4.99 -21.38 12.88
N LEU A 84 4.24 -22.48 12.89
CA LEU A 84 4.37 -23.56 11.93
C LEU A 84 3.96 -23.12 10.51
N LEU A 85 2.87 -22.37 10.39
CA LEU A 85 2.38 -21.86 9.11
C LEU A 85 3.29 -20.79 8.53
N THR A 86 3.85 -19.92 9.37
CA THR A 86 4.86 -18.93 8.96
C THR A 86 6.09 -19.64 8.38
N GLN A 87 6.59 -20.68 9.02
CA GLN A 87 7.67 -21.50 8.48
C GLN A 87 7.29 -22.16 7.14
N LEU A 88 6.04 -22.63 7.03
CA LEU A 88 5.55 -23.27 5.82
C LEU A 88 5.45 -22.29 4.63
N THR A 89 4.96 -21.07 4.86
CA THR A 89 4.85 -20.01 3.85
C THR A 89 6.21 -19.46 3.41
N GLN A 90 7.27 -19.61 4.21
CA GLN A 90 8.64 -19.35 3.78
C GLN A 90 9.17 -20.41 2.80
N LYS A 91 8.57 -21.61 2.79
CA LYS A 91 8.98 -22.73 1.92
C LYS A 91 8.18 -22.78 0.62
N SER A 92 6.89 -22.45 0.68
CA SER A 92 5.99 -22.44 -0.48
C SER A 92 5.08 -21.22 -0.47
N ASP A 93 4.80 -20.69 -1.66
CA ASP A 93 3.81 -19.62 -1.82
C ASP A 93 2.37 -20.15 -1.98
N ASN A 94 2.16 -21.48 -1.95
CA ASN A 94 0.86 -22.14 -2.17
C ASN A 94 0.41 -22.95 -0.94
N VAL A 95 0.10 -22.24 0.14
CA VAL A 95 -0.38 -22.82 1.40
C VAL A 95 -1.87 -22.55 1.55
N THR A 96 -2.67 -23.61 1.66
CA THR A 96 -4.10 -23.53 1.96
C THR A 96 -4.36 -24.14 3.33
N ILE A 97 -5.10 -23.41 4.15
CA ILE A 97 -5.53 -23.83 5.47
C ILE A 97 -7.06 -23.84 5.47
N ILE A 98 -7.65 -24.91 5.93
CA ILE A 98 -9.10 -25.02 6.10
C ILE A 98 -9.37 -25.48 7.53
N LEU A 99 -10.03 -24.63 8.30
CA LEU A 99 -10.41 -24.89 9.68
C LEU A 99 -11.94 -24.96 9.77
N ASP A 100 -12.46 -26.19 9.90
CA ASP A 100 -13.88 -26.45 10.16
C ASP A 100 -14.10 -26.75 11.65
N CYS A 101 -13.91 -25.70 12.46
CA CYS A 101 -14.04 -25.69 13.93
C CYS A 101 -14.61 -24.35 14.43
N CYS A 102 -15.10 -24.31 15.67
CA CYS A 102 -15.59 -23.08 16.31
C CYS A 102 -14.56 -22.52 17.28
N SER A 103 -14.25 -21.24 17.21
CA SER A 103 -13.38 -20.55 18.17
C SER A 103 -13.99 -20.38 19.57
N SER A 104 -15.32 -20.46 19.70
CA SER A 104 -16.02 -20.31 20.98
C SER A 104 -16.22 -21.64 21.74
N GLY A 105 -15.73 -22.77 21.20
CA GLY A 105 -15.79 -24.09 21.84
C GLY A 105 -17.12 -24.51 22.47
N SER A 106 -18.26 -24.56 21.77
CA SER A 106 -19.44 -25.17 22.42
C SER A 106 -19.35 -26.71 22.44
N GLY A 107 -19.87 -27.33 23.50
CA GLY A 107 -20.02 -28.78 23.60
C GLY A 107 -21.20 -29.37 22.82
N PHE A 108 -21.89 -28.57 21.99
CA PHE A 108 -23.09 -28.99 21.27
C PHE A 108 -22.82 -28.94 19.76
N ARG A 109 -22.57 -30.11 19.17
CA ARG A 109 -22.65 -30.36 17.73
C ARG A 109 -24.00 -31.00 17.42
N GLY A 110 -24.76 -30.45 16.46
CA GLY A 110 -26.03 -31.03 16.00
C GLY A 110 -26.96 -30.01 15.33
N GLU A 111 -27.89 -30.53 14.52
CA GLU A 111 -28.90 -29.74 13.76
C GLU A 111 -29.83 -28.91 14.67
N ASP A 112 -29.94 -29.27 15.96
CA ASP A 112 -30.78 -28.63 16.97
C ASP A 112 -30.02 -27.69 17.93
N ALA A 113 -28.76 -27.34 17.65
CA ALA A 113 -27.96 -26.48 18.53
C ALA A 113 -28.49 -25.04 18.58
N THR A 114 -29.28 -24.70 19.62
CA THR A 114 -29.73 -23.32 19.85
C THR A 114 -28.61 -22.45 20.45
N PRO A 115 -28.31 -21.26 19.89
CA PRO A 115 -27.25 -20.37 20.39
C PRO A 115 -27.40 -19.95 21.87
N ALA A 116 -28.62 -20.05 22.43
CA ALA A 116 -28.95 -19.54 23.76
C ALA A 116 -28.40 -20.36 24.94
N THR A 117 -27.86 -21.57 24.71
CA THR A 117 -27.40 -22.48 25.79
C THR A 117 -25.94 -22.92 25.67
N ALA A 118 -25.21 -22.41 24.68
CA ALA A 118 -23.82 -22.80 24.42
C ALA A 118 -22.85 -22.01 25.32
N VAL A 119 -22.31 -22.67 26.34
CA VAL A 119 -21.20 -22.13 27.16
C VAL A 119 -19.88 -22.39 26.43
N PRO A 120 -18.95 -21.41 26.37
CA PRO A 120 -17.63 -21.63 25.81
C PRO A 120 -16.84 -22.72 26.56
N ARG A 121 -16.19 -23.62 25.82
CA ARG A 121 -15.27 -24.63 26.34
C ARG A 121 -13.95 -23.91 26.58
N LEU A 122 -13.54 -23.91 27.85
CA LEU A 122 -12.24 -23.41 28.29
C LEU A 122 -11.27 -24.58 28.38
N ALA A 123 -10.01 -24.34 28.01
CA ALA A 123 -8.94 -25.30 28.20
C ALA A 123 -8.74 -25.60 29.70
N PRO A 124 -8.36 -26.84 30.09
CA PRO A 124 -7.98 -27.14 31.47
C PRO A 124 -6.78 -26.29 31.91
N SER A 125 -6.78 -25.77 33.15
CA SER A 125 -5.63 -25.04 33.69
C SER A 125 -4.45 -25.99 33.91
N ILE A 126 -3.40 -25.81 33.12
CA ILE A 126 -2.14 -26.57 33.20
C ILE A 126 -1.13 -25.69 33.93
N GLY A 127 -0.45 -26.20 34.97
CA GLY A 127 0.50 -25.40 35.75
C GLY A 127 1.66 -24.86 34.91
N GLU A 128 2.13 -23.64 35.23
CA GLU A 128 3.18 -22.83 34.56
C GLU A 128 3.67 -23.43 33.23
N GLU A 129 2.87 -23.24 32.18
CA GLU A 129 3.28 -23.56 30.83
C GLU A 129 4.48 -22.69 30.48
N ARG A 130 5.51 -23.28 29.86
CA ARG A 130 6.66 -22.53 29.36
C ARG A 130 6.11 -21.58 28.30
N ALA A 131 6.14 -20.27 28.58
CA ALA A 131 5.95 -19.25 27.58
C ALA A 131 6.79 -19.64 26.35
N VAL A 132 6.11 -19.86 25.21
CA VAL A 132 6.82 -19.95 23.95
C VAL A 132 7.45 -18.56 23.78
N PRO A 133 8.78 -18.42 23.69
CA PRO A 133 9.38 -17.10 23.56
C PRO A 133 9.01 -16.55 22.19
N ASN A 134 7.89 -15.83 22.11
CA ASN A 134 7.57 -15.06 20.93
C ASN A 134 8.49 -13.84 20.95
N ALA A 135 9.38 -13.74 19.96
CA ALA A 135 10.32 -12.62 19.86
C ALA A 135 9.60 -11.28 19.58
N ASN A 136 8.26 -11.26 19.45
CA ASN A 136 7.46 -10.07 19.12
C ASN A 136 6.08 -10.06 19.82
N ALA A 137 6.03 -10.25 21.14
CA ALA A 137 4.77 -10.24 21.93
C ALA A 137 4.14 -8.83 22.13
N ASN A 138 3.98 -8.01 21.08
CA ASN A 138 3.42 -6.65 21.19
C ASN A 138 2.73 -6.15 19.89
N ASP A 139 2.14 -7.04 19.10
CA ASP A 139 1.72 -6.72 17.72
C ASP A 139 0.29 -6.14 17.61
N GLY A 140 -0.66 -6.48 18.49
CA GLY A 140 -2.04 -5.97 18.38
C GLY A 140 -2.73 -6.40 17.07
N ARG A 141 -2.58 -7.68 16.71
CA ARG A 141 -3.05 -8.28 15.46
C ARG A 141 -4.57 -8.34 15.37
N THR A 142 -5.09 -8.28 14.15
CA THR A 142 -6.44 -8.74 13.81
C THR A 142 -6.31 -9.73 12.66
N GLY A 143 -6.41 -11.03 12.94
CA GLY A 143 -6.31 -12.13 11.97
C GLY A 143 -5.28 -13.19 12.36
N PHE A 144 -5.53 -14.44 11.95
CA PHE A 144 -4.79 -15.65 12.38
C PHE A 144 -3.34 -15.74 11.86
N LEU A 145 -3.01 -15.03 10.77
CA LEU A 145 -1.66 -14.95 10.21
C LEU A 145 -1.39 -13.54 9.64
N PRO A 146 -0.13 -13.10 9.55
CA PRO A 146 0.22 -11.84 8.91
C PRO A 146 -0.27 -11.79 7.44
N PRO A 147 -1.02 -10.74 7.02
CA PRO A 147 -1.67 -10.69 5.70
C PRO A 147 -0.69 -10.60 4.53
N ASN A 148 0.60 -10.35 4.78
CA ASN A 148 1.69 -10.35 3.80
C ASN A 148 2.24 -11.75 3.48
N LEU A 149 1.83 -12.79 4.21
CA LEU A 149 2.23 -14.17 3.92
C LEU A 149 1.42 -14.76 2.74
N ASN A 150 2.05 -15.67 2.00
CA ASN A 150 1.44 -16.33 0.84
C ASN A 150 0.60 -17.55 1.27
N TYR A 151 -0.63 -17.30 1.74
CA TYR A 151 -1.57 -18.35 2.12
C TYR A 151 -3.01 -18.01 1.74
N VAL A 152 -3.88 -19.02 1.84
CA VAL A 152 -5.34 -18.88 1.97
C VAL A 152 -5.77 -19.58 3.24
N LEU A 153 -6.49 -18.88 4.10
CA LEU A 153 -7.17 -19.48 5.25
C LEU A 153 -8.67 -19.41 5.01
N VAL A 154 -9.33 -20.56 5.17
CA VAL A 154 -10.79 -20.67 5.13
C VAL A 154 -11.25 -21.16 6.50
N SER A 155 -12.08 -20.36 7.15
CA SER A 155 -12.61 -20.63 8.49
C SER A 155 -14.12 -20.78 8.46
N ALA A 156 -14.65 -21.73 9.24
CA ALA A 156 -16.08 -22.07 9.20
C ALA A 156 -17.03 -20.97 9.66
N CYS A 157 -16.60 -20.08 10.55
CA CYS A 157 -17.42 -19.01 11.11
C CYS A 157 -16.53 -17.86 11.65
N LYS A 158 -17.15 -16.77 12.11
CA LYS A 158 -16.45 -15.70 12.86
C LYS A 158 -16.23 -16.10 14.34
N ASP A 159 -15.40 -15.34 15.05
CA ASP A 159 -14.93 -15.61 16.42
C ASP A 159 -16.06 -15.82 17.45
N LYS A 160 -17.22 -15.19 17.22
CA LYS A 160 -18.41 -15.24 18.10
C LYS A 160 -19.56 -16.07 17.52
N GLU A 161 -19.29 -16.85 16.49
CA GLU A 161 -20.25 -17.69 15.80
C GLU A 161 -19.93 -19.18 15.98
N TYR A 162 -20.85 -20.03 15.52
CA TYR A 162 -20.72 -21.48 15.60
C TYR A 162 -20.62 -22.08 14.20
N ALA A 163 -19.75 -23.08 14.07
CA ALA A 163 -19.67 -23.99 12.93
C ALA A 163 -20.63 -25.17 13.15
N TYR A 164 -21.66 -25.28 12.31
CA TYR A 164 -22.67 -26.33 12.38
C TYR A 164 -22.25 -27.59 11.61
N GLU A 165 -22.92 -28.70 11.91
CA GLU A 165 -22.85 -29.93 11.13
C GLU A 165 -24.12 -30.11 10.31
N HIS A 166 -23.96 -30.59 9.08
CA HIS A 166 -25.00 -30.98 8.15
C HIS A 166 -24.75 -32.44 7.74
N ASN A 167 -25.67 -33.34 8.09
CA ASN A 167 -25.57 -34.78 7.74
C ASN A 167 -24.26 -35.46 8.19
N GLY A 168 -23.74 -35.13 9.36
CA GLY A 168 -22.51 -35.72 9.91
C GLY A 168 -21.20 -35.16 9.34
N HIS A 169 -21.28 -34.05 8.59
CA HIS A 169 -20.14 -33.30 8.07
C HIS A 169 -20.27 -31.82 8.47
N GLY A 170 -19.16 -31.08 8.58
CA GLY A 170 -19.23 -29.63 8.81
C GLY A 170 -19.99 -28.93 7.67
N ALA A 171 -20.87 -28.00 8.00
CA ALA A 171 -21.73 -27.32 7.03
C ALA A 171 -20.90 -26.58 5.96
N MET A 172 -19.79 -25.95 6.37
CA MET A 172 -18.84 -25.33 5.45
C MET A 172 -18.18 -26.38 4.54
N THR A 173 -17.65 -27.47 5.11
CA THR A 173 -17.01 -28.53 4.32
C THR A 173 -17.97 -29.18 3.31
N SER A 174 -19.23 -29.39 3.69
CA SER A 174 -20.28 -29.89 2.78
C SER A 174 -20.52 -28.94 1.61
N ALA A 175 -20.65 -27.64 1.89
CA ALA A 175 -20.82 -26.63 0.85
C ALA A 175 -19.60 -26.50 -0.06
N ILE A 176 -18.39 -26.51 0.50
CA ILE A 176 -17.12 -26.52 -0.25
C ILE A 176 -17.10 -27.70 -1.24
N ASN A 177 -17.41 -28.91 -0.76
CA ASN A 177 -17.45 -30.11 -1.61
C ASN A 177 -18.44 -29.99 -2.78
N GLU A 178 -19.61 -29.39 -2.56
CA GLU A 178 -20.60 -29.20 -3.63
C GLU A 178 -20.14 -28.19 -4.68
N VAL A 179 -19.59 -27.05 -4.24
CA VAL A 179 -19.10 -25.97 -5.11
C VAL A 179 -17.95 -26.47 -5.99
N ILE A 180 -16.97 -27.14 -5.39
CA ILE A 180 -15.77 -27.61 -6.12
C ILE A 180 -16.11 -28.72 -7.13
N ARG A 181 -17.07 -29.60 -6.81
CA ARG A 181 -17.54 -30.63 -7.76
C ARG A 181 -18.22 -30.03 -8.97
N THR A 182 -18.84 -28.86 -8.83
CA THR A 182 -19.53 -28.16 -9.91
C THR A 182 -18.57 -27.31 -10.74
N ASN A 183 -17.62 -26.62 -10.09
CA ASN A 183 -16.63 -25.79 -10.75
C ASN A 183 -15.21 -26.02 -10.18
N PRO A 184 -14.48 -27.03 -10.67
CA PRO A 184 -13.14 -27.35 -10.15
C PRO A 184 -12.07 -26.31 -10.49
N ASN A 185 -12.37 -25.34 -11.38
CA ASN A 185 -11.44 -24.27 -11.77
C ASN A 185 -11.77 -22.92 -11.12
N ILE A 186 -12.58 -22.92 -10.06
CA ILE A 186 -12.99 -21.72 -9.34
C ILE A 186 -11.81 -21.08 -8.57
N THR A 187 -11.85 -19.76 -8.35
CA THR A 187 -10.92 -19.10 -7.41
C THR A 187 -11.39 -19.28 -5.96
N TYR A 188 -10.50 -19.20 -4.96
CA TYR A 188 -10.92 -19.29 -3.55
C TYR A 188 -11.98 -18.24 -3.18
N ARG A 189 -11.86 -16.99 -3.65
CA ARG A 189 -12.85 -15.95 -3.39
C ARG A 189 -14.23 -16.31 -3.96
N ALA A 190 -14.28 -16.66 -5.25
CA ALA A 190 -15.53 -17.06 -5.88
C ALA A 190 -16.15 -18.29 -5.20
N MET A 191 -15.33 -19.28 -4.84
CA MET A 191 -15.77 -20.45 -4.07
C MET A 191 -16.42 -20.00 -2.75
N MET A 192 -15.79 -19.06 -2.04
CA MET A 192 -16.30 -18.59 -0.76
C MET A 192 -17.59 -17.78 -0.86
N TYR A 193 -17.84 -17.06 -1.96
CA TYR A 193 -19.15 -16.46 -2.19
C TYR A 193 -20.26 -17.51 -2.33
N ASP A 194 -20.00 -18.59 -3.07
CA ASP A 194 -20.97 -19.67 -3.25
C ASP A 194 -21.17 -20.47 -1.95
N VAL A 195 -20.08 -20.77 -1.24
CA VAL A 195 -20.09 -21.43 0.07
C VAL A 195 -20.86 -20.59 1.09
N TYR A 196 -20.57 -19.29 1.18
CA TYR A 196 -21.27 -18.37 2.07
C TYR A 196 -22.77 -18.39 1.81
N THR A 197 -23.17 -18.29 0.53
CA THR A 197 -24.57 -18.29 0.11
C THR A 197 -25.28 -19.59 0.49
N LYS A 198 -24.62 -20.74 0.29
CA LYS A 198 -25.17 -22.06 0.63
C LYS A 198 -25.29 -22.25 2.14
N VAL A 199 -24.24 -21.94 2.89
CA VAL A 199 -24.22 -22.06 4.35
C VAL A 199 -25.27 -21.14 4.98
N ASN A 200 -25.35 -19.86 4.58
CA ASN A 200 -26.33 -18.93 5.14
C ASN A 200 -27.79 -19.30 4.80
N ALA A 201 -28.03 -20.02 3.70
CA ALA A 201 -29.38 -20.45 3.34
C ALA A 201 -29.96 -21.47 4.33
N GLU A 202 -29.12 -22.29 4.97
CA GLU A 202 -29.53 -23.29 5.96
C GLU A 202 -29.17 -22.88 7.40
N PHE A 203 -28.02 -22.23 7.59
CA PHE A 203 -27.42 -21.84 8.87
C PHE A 203 -27.09 -20.34 8.86
N SER A 204 -28.11 -19.49 8.96
CA SER A 204 -27.97 -18.02 8.84
C SER A 204 -27.09 -17.34 9.89
N THR A 205 -26.69 -18.06 10.94
CA THR A 205 -25.80 -17.60 12.02
C THR A 205 -24.35 -18.03 11.82
N GLN A 206 -24.06 -18.81 10.78
CA GLN A 206 -22.71 -19.23 10.43
C GLN A 206 -22.23 -18.45 9.21
N ASN A 207 -21.18 -17.65 9.37
CA ASN A 207 -20.58 -16.87 8.30
C ASN A 207 -19.16 -17.37 8.00
N PRO A 208 -18.98 -18.27 7.02
CA PRO A 208 -17.65 -18.70 6.59
C PRO A 208 -16.77 -17.50 6.19
N GLN A 209 -15.50 -17.53 6.60
CA GLN A 209 -14.53 -16.46 6.36
C GLN A 209 -13.40 -16.94 5.46
N ILE A 210 -12.79 -15.99 4.74
CA ILE A 210 -11.59 -16.22 3.94
C ILE A 210 -10.58 -15.11 4.12
N GLU A 211 -9.35 -15.51 4.37
CA GLU A 211 -8.21 -14.65 4.63
C GLU A 211 -7.01 -15.05 3.78
N GLY A 212 -5.99 -14.19 3.79
CA GLY A 212 -4.73 -14.40 3.10
C GLY A 212 -4.61 -13.70 1.75
N SER A 213 -3.35 -13.50 1.35
CA SER A 213 -2.97 -12.77 0.12
C SER A 213 -3.31 -13.53 -1.17
N ARG A 214 -3.53 -14.85 -1.08
CA ARG A 214 -3.79 -15.74 -2.22
C ARG A 214 -5.27 -16.06 -2.45
N ARG A 215 -6.21 -15.38 -1.76
CA ARG A 215 -7.66 -15.64 -1.91
C ARG A 215 -8.22 -15.44 -3.32
N ASP A 216 -7.51 -14.71 -4.19
CA ASP A 216 -7.86 -14.54 -5.60
C ASP A 216 -7.25 -15.61 -6.53
N ALA A 217 -6.45 -16.53 -5.97
CA ALA A 217 -5.86 -17.62 -6.73
C ALA A 217 -6.94 -18.64 -7.14
N GLN A 218 -6.66 -19.38 -8.22
CA GLN A 218 -7.39 -20.59 -8.53
C GLN A 218 -7.24 -21.59 -7.37
N LEU A 219 -8.34 -22.22 -6.98
CA LEU A 219 -8.40 -23.22 -5.93
C LEU A 219 -7.43 -24.37 -6.21
N PHE A 220 -6.44 -24.57 -5.33
CA PHE A 220 -5.34 -25.53 -5.50
C PHE A 220 -4.59 -25.40 -6.84
N GLY A 221 -4.73 -24.27 -7.51
CA GLY A 221 -4.08 -24.00 -8.79
C GLY A 221 -2.61 -23.68 -8.63
N ASN A 222 -1.87 -23.72 -9.74
CA ASN A 222 -0.50 -23.23 -9.75
C ASN A 222 -0.45 -21.74 -9.39
N LEU A 223 0.69 -21.32 -8.81
CA LEU A 223 1.05 -19.95 -8.46
C LEU A 223 1.26 -19.08 -9.71
N GLY A 224 0.28 -19.07 -10.60
CA GLY A 224 0.21 -18.11 -11.68
C GLY A 224 0.21 -16.71 -11.09
N LYS A 225 0.73 -15.77 -11.88
CA LYS A 225 0.63 -14.35 -11.60
C LYS A 225 -0.86 -14.02 -11.33
N ILE A 226 -1.14 -13.39 -10.20
CA ILE A 226 -2.46 -12.83 -9.93
C ILE A 226 -2.29 -11.32 -10.03
N GLU A 227 -2.81 -10.75 -11.10
CA GLU A 227 -2.82 -9.32 -11.30
C GLU A 227 -4.13 -8.75 -10.75
N ARG A 228 -4.09 -7.54 -10.19
CA ARG A 228 -5.32 -6.86 -9.75
C ARG A 228 -6.16 -6.51 -10.97
N PHE A 229 -7.43 -6.87 -10.92
CA PHE A 229 -8.43 -6.55 -11.95
C PHE A 229 -9.65 -5.87 -11.33
N VAL A 230 -10.41 -5.20 -12.19
CA VAL A 230 -11.71 -4.60 -11.88
C VAL A 230 -12.79 -5.33 -12.64
N GLU A 231 -13.93 -5.57 -12.01
CA GLU A 231 -15.05 -6.26 -12.66
C GLU A 231 -15.92 -5.32 -13.51
N ILE A 232 -16.40 -5.86 -14.63
CA ILE A 232 -17.44 -5.23 -15.44
C ILE A 232 -18.82 -5.48 -14.80
N THR A 233 -19.53 -4.41 -14.47
CA THR A 233 -20.82 -4.46 -13.73
C THR A 233 -22.04 -4.37 -14.62
N SER A 234 -21.93 -3.70 -15.77
CA SER A 234 -22.94 -3.69 -16.81
C SER A 234 -22.35 -3.51 -18.20
N ASP A 235 -22.99 -4.15 -19.17
CA ASP A 235 -22.87 -3.83 -20.60
C ASP A 235 -24.07 -2.95 -20.96
N ASN A 236 -23.83 -1.69 -21.31
CA ASN A 236 -24.88 -0.72 -21.63
C ASN A 236 -25.12 -0.58 -23.15
N ASN A 237 -24.89 -1.67 -23.90
CA ASN A 237 -24.85 -1.84 -25.36
C ASN A 237 -23.41 -1.95 -25.88
N ALA A 238 -23.29 -2.54 -27.09
CA ALA A 238 -22.06 -2.95 -27.77
C ALA A 238 -20.86 -1.98 -27.75
N GLU A 239 -21.02 -0.70 -27.46
CA GLU A 239 -19.96 0.31 -27.49
C GLU A 239 -19.48 0.79 -26.11
N LYS A 240 -20.21 0.49 -25.01
CA LYS A 240 -19.91 1.04 -23.68
C LYS A 240 -20.09 0.03 -22.57
N VAL A 241 -19.15 0.02 -21.64
CA VAL A 241 -19.16 -0.83 -20.45
C VAL A 241 -18.96 0.00 -19.18
N VAL A 242 -19.41 -0.53 -18.05
CA VAL A 242 -19.24 0.10 -16.73
C VAL A 242 -18.39 -0.80 -15.83
N LEU A 243 -17.33 -0.22 -15.28
CA LEU A 243 -16.43 -0.87 -14.31
C LEU A 243 -16.89 -0.59 -12.88
N ASN A 244 -16.67 -1.56 -11.99
CA ASN A 244 -16.86 -1.40 -10.54
C ASN A 244 -15.71 -0.65 -9.84
N ALA A 245 -15.13 0.35 -10.50
CA ALA A 245 -14.09 1.20 -9.93
C ALA A 245 -14.24 2.62 -10.47
N GLY A 246 -13.89 3.62 -9.66
CA GLY A 246 -14.11 5.04 -9.98
C GLY A 246 -13.03 5.94 -9.38
N GLN A 247 -13.31 7.23 -9.20
CA GLN A 247 -12.33 8.20 -8.69
C GLN A 247 -11.70 7.78 -7.34
N ALA A 248 -12.51 7.24 -6.43
CA ALA A 248 -12.04 6.78 -5.13
C ALA A 248 -11.07 5.59 -5.22
N HIS A 249 -11.07 4.89 -6.36
CA HIS A 249 -10.22 3.74 -6.64
C HIS A 249 -9.02 4.11 -7.53
N GLY A 250 -8.80 5.41 -7.80
CA GLY A 250 -7.65 5.90 -8.56
C GLY A 250 -7.80 5.79 -10.09
N VAL A 251 -8.97 5.44 -10.62
CA VAL A 251 -9.20 5.37 -12.07
C VAL A 251 -9.17 6.78 -12.67
N THR A 252 -8.44 6.98 -13.78
CA THR A 252 -8.37 8.27 -14.50
C THR A 252 -9.00 8.20 -15.89
N VAL A 253 -9.48 9.35 -16.39
CA VAL A 253 -9.99 9.46 -17.76
C VAL A 253 -8.82 9.33 -18.74
N GLY A 254 -8.99 8.49 -19.76
CA GLY A 254 -7.95 8.15 -20.73
C GLY A 254 -7.12 6.90 -20.37
N SER A 255 -7.24 6.35 -19.16
CA SER A 255 -6.65 5.04 -18.84
C SER A 255 -7.24 3.95 -19.73
N ILE A 256 -6.41 2.96 -20.08
CA ILE A 256 -6.77 1.83 -20.94
C ILE A 256 -6.71 0.53 -20.14
N TYR A 257 -7.75 -0.28 -20.27
CA TYR A 257 -7.86 -1.59 -19.65
C TYR A 257 -8.01 -2.67 -20.72
N ALA A 258 -7.36 -3.82 -20.50
CA ALA A 258 -7.60 -5.05 -21.25
C ALA A 258 -8.66 -5.89 -20.53
N VAL A 259 -9.65 -6.39 -21.26
CA VAL A 259 -10.81 -7.10 -20.71
C VAL A 259 -10.74 -8.57 -21.09
N TYR A 260 -10.92 -9.45 -20.11
CA TYR A 260 -10.81 -10.89 -20.26
C TYR A 260 -12.06 -11.61 -19.75
N LYS A 261 -12.21 -12.88 -20.15
CA LYS A 261 -13.29 -13.77 -19.67
C LYS A 261 -13.31 -13.84 -18.14
N PRO A 262 -14.50 -13.99 -17.52
CA PRO A 262 -14.63 -14.21 -16.09
C PRO A 262 -13.72 -15.35 -15.59
N GLY A 263 -13.10 -15.16 -14.42
CA GLY A 263 -12.14 -16.13 -13.84
C GLY A 263 -10.70 -16.02 -14.36
N THR A 264 -10.41 -15.07 -15.26
CA THR A 264 -9.03 -14.77 -15.66
C THR A 264 -8.29 -14.05 -14.52
N THR A 265 -7.08 -14.51 -14.19
CA THR A 265 -6.29 -13.98 -13.06
C THR A 265 -5.02 -13.26 -13.48
N SER A 266 -4.60 -13.38 -14.76
CA SER A 266 -3.41 -12.72 -15.33
C SER A 266 -3.65 -12.28 -16.77
N THR A 267 -3.04 -11.16 -17.17
CA THR A 267 -2.97 -10.73 -18.58
C THR A 267 -2.22 -11.69 -19.49
N ASP A 268 -1.40 -12.60 -18.94
CA ASP A 268 -0.67 -13.62 -19.72
C ASP A 268 -1.61 -14.66 -20.36
N GLN A 269 -2.87 -14.76 -19.91
CA GLN A 269 -3.88 -15.66 -20.46
C GLN A 269 -4.53 -15.09 -21.74
N GLU A 270 -3.73 -14.81 -22.78
CA GLU A 270 -4.18 -14.08 -23.98
C GLU A 270 -5.39 -14.70 -24.70
N SER A 271 -5.56 -16.03 -24.62
CA SER A 271 -6.72 -16.74 -25.19
C SER A 271 -8.07 -16.36 -24.54
N ASN A 272 -8.03 -15.70 -23.39
CA ASN A 272 -9.19 -15.17 -22.69
C ASN A 272 -9.49 -13.70 -23.00
N LEU A 273 -8.66 -13.02 -23.80
CA LEU A 273 -8.86 -11.61 -24.13
C LEU A 273 -10.15 -11.40 -24.95
N LEU A 274 -11.01 -10.51 -24.45
CA LEU A 274 -12.29 -10.12 -25.06
C LEU A 274 -12.25 -8.75 -25.73
N GLY A 275 -11.29 -7.89 -25.35
CA GLY A 275 -11.10 -6.59 -25.97
C GLY A 275 -10.30 -5.62 -25.11
N LYS A 276 -10.27 -4.35 -25.53
CA LYS A 276 -9.70 -3.24 -24.79
C LYS A 276 -10.72 -2.14 -24.62
N ILE A 277 -10.65 -1.42 -23.52
CA ILE A 277 -11.56 -0.32 -23.18
C ILE A 277 -10.78 0.89 -22.70
N GLU A 278 -11.29 2.09 -22.97
CA GLU A 278 -10.71 3.36 -22.52
C GLU A 278 -11.71 4.07 -21.62
N ILE A 279 -11.26 4.55 -20.46
CA ILE A 279 -12.10 5.27 -19.51
C ILE A 279 -12.47 6.63 -20.09
N THR A 280 -13.77 6.91 -20.16
CA THR A 280 -14.32 8.15 -20.74
C THR A 280 -14.99 9.06 -19.72
N ALA A 281 -15.49 8.50 -18.63
CA ALA A 281 -16.12 9.26 -17.55
C ALA A 281 -16.04 8.51 -16.23
N LEU A 282 -16.05 9.27 -15.13
CA LEU A 282 -15.89 8.75 -13.78
C LEU A 282 -17.03 9.19 -12.87
N LYS A 283 -17.41 8.29 -11.97
CA LYS A 283 -18.13 8.53 -10.72
C LYS A 283 -17.21 8.16 -9.54
N PRO A 284 -17.60 8.41 -8.28
CA PRO A 284 -16.78 8.03 -7.12
C PRO A 284 -16.38 6.55 -7.11
N PHE A 285 -17.30 5.63 -7.42
CA PHE A 285 -17.07 4.18 -7.35
C PHE A 285 -17.29 3.42 -8.67
N GLN A 286 -17.57 4.13 -9.76
CA GLN A 286 -17.81 3.53 -11.07
C GLN A 286 -17.13 4.33 -12.18
N ALA A 287 -16.77 3.66 -13.27
CA ALA A 287 -16.19 4.28 -14.45
C ALA A 287 -16.93 3.79 -15.69
N ALA A 288 -17.25 4.72 -16.58
CA ALA A 288 -17.78 4.40 -17.89
C ALA A 288 -16.64 4.37 -18.90
N ALA A 289 -16.55 3.28 -19.66
CA ALA A 289 -15.52 3.10 -20.65
C ALA A 289 -16.13 2.88 -22.04
N LYS A 290 -15.44 3.38 -23.07
CA LYS A 290 -15.73 3.03 -24.47
C LYS A 290 -14.92 1.80 -24.86
N VAL A 291 -15.49 0.92 -25.68
CA VAL A 291 -14.77 -0.22 -26.23
C VAL A 291 -13.87 0.26 -27.37
N LEU A 292 -12.57 0.00 -27.28
CA LEU A 292 -11.57 0.34 -28.30
C LEU A 292 -11.38 -0.80 -29.31
N GLU A 293 -11.23 -2.01 -28.79
CA GLU A 293 -11.00 -3.23 -29.55
C GLU A 293 -11.93 -4.30 -29.01
N ARG A 294 -12.45 -5.14 -29.91
CA ARG A 294 -13.34 -6.24 -29.52
C ARG A 294 -12.92 -7.52 -30.22
N SER A 295 -12.65 -8.55 -29.42
CA SER A 295 -12.39 -9.93 -29.87
C SER A 295 -13.51 -10.90 -29.46
N GLY A 296 -14.41 -10.49 -28.56
CA GLY A 296 -15.61 -11.25 -28.18
C GLY A 296 -16.64 -10.41 -27.42
N ASP A 297 -17.74 -11.04 -27.02
CA ASP A 297 -18.73 -10.42 -26.15
C ASP A 297 -18.12 -10.21 -24.76
N ILE A 298 -18.42 -9.07 -24.14
CA ILE A 298 -17.93 -8.70 -22.81
C ILE A 298 -19.07 -8.95 -21.81
N PRO A 299 -19.10 -10.12 -21.13
CA PRO A 299 -20.15 -10.40 -20.18
C PRO A 299 -19.98 -9.56 -18.91
N LYS A 300 -21.05 -9.50 -18.11
CA LYS A 300 -20.95 -9.09 -16.72
C LYS A 300 -19.94 -9.99 -15.97
N ASN A 301 -19.22 -9.42 -15.01
CA ASN A 301 -18.14 -10.06 -14.24
C ASN A 301 -16.88 -10.41 -15.08
N ALA A 302 -16.76 -9.88 -16.29
CA ALA A 302 -15.48 -9.92 -17.02
C ALA A 302 -14.40 -9.16 -16.22
N ALA A 303 -13.16 -9.65 -16.31
CA ALA A 303 -12.02 -9.08 -15.59
C ALA A 303 -11.30 -8.04 -16.44
N ALA A 304 -11.21 -6.80 -15.95
CA ALA A 304 -10.51 -5.70 -16.61
C ALA A 304 -9.20 -5.37 -15.89
N PHE A 305 -8.07 -5.53 -16.57
CA PHE A 305 -6.73 -5.22 -16.07
C PHE A 305 -6.25 -3.91 -16.66
N GLU A 306 -5.75 -2.99 -15.82
CA GLU A 306 -5.18 -1.74 -16.34
C GLU A 306 -3.88 -2.02 -17.08
N ILE A 307 -3.79 -1.60 -18.34
CA ILE A 307 -2.61 -1.80 -19.19
C ILE A 307 -1.91 -0.49 -19.55
N ALA A 308 -2.58 0.65 -19.37
CA ALA A 308 -1.97 1.98 -19.44
C ALA A 308 -2.74 2.95 -18.55
N HIS A 309 -2.01 3.62 -17.65
CA HIS A 309 -2.57 4.61 -16.75
C HIS A 309 -2.34 6.03 -17.30
N GLN A 310 -3.39 6.86 -17.38
CA GLN A 310 -3.26 8.23 -17.87
C GLN A 310 -3.11 9.22 -16.70
N TYR A 311 -1.88 9.69 -16.46
CA TYR A 311 -1.56 10.61 -15.35
C TYR A 311 -1.88 12.09 -15.63
N GLY A 312 -2.34 12.45 -16.84
CA GLY A 312 -2.56 13.86 -17.26
C GLY A 312 -1.35 14.51 -17.94
N ASP A 313 -1.41 15.83 -18.21
CA ASP A 313 -0.30 16.64 -18.75
C ASP A 313 0.56 17.18 -17.57
N LEU A 314 1.66 16.49 -17.24
CA LEU A 314 2.58 16.84 -16.14
C LEU A 314 3.57 17.98 -16.48
N ARG A 315 3.37 18.69 -17.60
CA ARG A 315 4.21 19.83 -17.97
C ARG A 315 3.78 21.07 -17.19
N MET A 316 4.75 21.72 -16.56
CA MET A 316 4.53 22.98 -15.85
C MET A 316 4.19 24.10 -16.85
N PRO A 317 3.00 24.74 -16.78
CA PRO A 317 2.66 25.90 -17.59
C PRO A 317 3.49 27.12 -17.18
N VAL A 318 4.26 27.67 -18.13
CA VAL A 318 5.15 28.82 -17.93
C VAL A 318 4.74 29.96 -18.85
N LEU A 319 4.44 31.12 -18.26
CA LEU A 319 4.17 32.35 -18.98
C LEU A 319 5.49 33.12 -19.19
N PHE A 320 5.92 33.25 -20.45
CA PHE A 320 7.09 34.06 -20.81
C PHE A 320 6.66 35.47 -21.21
N ASP A 321 6.65 36.40 -20.25
CA ASP A 321 6.34 37.82 -20.46
C ASP A 321 7.61 38.65 -20.74
N LEU A 322 8.20 38.39 -21.90
CA LEU A 322 9.47 38.97 -22.34
C LEU A 322 9.30 39.99 -23.48
N ALA A 323 8.10 40.54 -23.64
CA ALA A 323 7.73 41.37 -24.80
C ALA A 323 8.61 42.63 -24.98
N GLY A 324 9.24 43.12 -23.90
CA GLY A 324 10.13 44.29 -23.93
C GLY A 324 11.53 44.06 -24.52
N ASN A 325 11.92 42.81 -24.86
CA ASN A 325 13.24 42.53 -25.43
C ASN A 325 13.19 41.35 -26.43
N ALA A 326 13.11 41.68 -27.73
CA ALA A 326 12.99 40.70 -28.81
C ALA A 326 14.18 39.73 -28.90
N ALA A 327 15.39 40.19 -28.57
CA ALA A 327 16.58 39.35 -28.60
C ALA A 327 16.55 38.29 -27.49
N ILE A 328 16.21 38.68 -26.25
CA ILE A 328 16.07 37.73 -25.13
C ILE A 328 14.90 36.77 -25.38
N ASN A 329 13.75 37.29 -25.82
CA ASN A 329 12.59 36.45 -26.13
C ASN A 329 12.91 35.36 -27.17
N THR A 330 13.68 35.69 -28.21
CA THR A 330 14.12 34.72 -29.21
C THR A 330 15.05 33.67 -28.62
N LYS A 331 16.04 34.10 -27.81
CA LYS A 331 16.96 33.18 -27.11
C LYS A 331 16.22 32.22 -26.18
N VAL A 332 15.27 32.72 -25.40
CA VAL A 332 14.47 31.92 -24.46
C VAL A 332 13.58 30.93 -25.24
N LYS A 333 12.91 31.35 -26.32
CA LYS A 333 12.13 30.43 -27.16
C LYS A 333 12.98 29.31 -27.72
N SER A 334 14.16 29.62 -28.28
CA SER A 334 15.08 28.59 -28.79
C SER A 334 15.61 27.68 -27.67
N ALA A 335 15.83 28.20 -26.46
CA ALA A 335 16.23 27.40 -25.32
C ALA A 335 15.11 26.45 -24.87
N VAL A 336 13.86 26.93 -24.79
CA VAL A 336 12.69 26.10 -24.47
C VAL A 336 12.50 25.02 -25.52
N GLU A 337 12.55 25.34 -26.82
CA GLU A 337 12.45 24.34 -27.91
C GLU A 337 13.57 23.30 -27.86
N LYS A 338 14.81 23.73 -27.63
CA LYS A 338 15.97 22.84 -27.47
C LYS A 338 15.82 21.93 -26.25
N HIS A 339 15.29 22.46 -25.15
CA HIS A 339 15.09 21.72 -23.92
C HIS A 339 13.89 20.78 -23.99
N SER A 340 12.78 21.15 -24.63
CA SER A 340 11.65 20.23 -24.91
C SER A 340 12.08 19.00 -25.72
N ASN A 341 13.16 19.09 -26.50
CA ASN A 341 13.76 17.94 -27.19
C ASN A 341 14.62 17.03 -26.29
N ARG A 342 14.94 17.46 -25.06
CA ARG A 342 15.78 16.74 -24.08
C ARG A 342 15.01 16.32 -22.82
N GLU A 343 14.13 17.18 -22.32
CA GLU A 343 13.27 17.03 -21.14
C GLU A 343 11.96 17.82 -21.37
N ASP A 344 10.86 17.14 -21.71
CA ASP A 344 9.56 17.78 -21.99
C ASP A 344 8.76 18.03 -20.70
N LEU A 345 9.28 18.90 -19.82
CA LEU A 345 8.68 19.22 -18.51
C LEU A 345 7.99 20.60 -18.45
N ILE A 346 8.11 21.41 -19.50
CA ILE A 346 7.65 22.80 -19.53
C ILE A 346 6.70 23.00 -20.70
N LYS A 347 5.58 23.68 -20.44
CA LYS A 347 4.60 24.08 -21.45
C LYS A 347 4.51 25.59 -21.48
N SER A 348 4.86 26.21 -22.60
CA SER A 348 4.65 27.64 -22.79
C SER A 348 3.15 27.94 -22.90
N VAL A 349 2.68 28.95 -22.19
CA VAL A 349 1.26 29.37 -22.16
C VAL A 349 1.10 30.85 -22.52
N ALA A 350 -0.09 31.21 -23.01
CA ALA A 350 -0.42 32.59 -23.35
C ALA A 350 -0.79 33.43 -22.10
N ALA A 351 -0.74 34.76 -22.20
CA ALA A 351 -0.98 35.66 -21.07
C ALA A 351 -2.40 35.58 -20.47
N ASN A 352 -3.36 35.05 -21.22
CA ASN A 352 -4.74 34.81 -20.78
C ASN A 352 -4.97 33.39 -20.25
N GLU A 353 -3.95 32.55 -20.24
CA GLU A 353 -3.99 31.17 -19.74
C GLU A 353 -3.41 31.09 -18.32
N ARG A 354 -3.81 30.05 -17.58
CA ARG A 354 -3.26 29.80 -16.25
C ARG A 354 -1.79 29.39 -16.36
N TYR A 355 -0.95 29.96 -15.50
CA TYR A 355 0.47 29.62 -15.39
C TYR A 355 0.83 29.26 -13.94
N ASP A 356 1.88 28.45 -13.79
CA ASP A 356 2.49 28.12 -12.50
C ASP A 356 3.76 28.93 -12.24
N ILE A 357 4.43 29.41 -13.31
CA ILE A 357 5.56 30.35 -13.23
C ILE A 357 5.40 31.43 -14.30
N ARG A 358 5.66 32.68 -13.92
CA ARG A 358 5.82 33.81 -14.85
C ARG A 358 7.29 34.19 -14.92
N VAL A 359 7.80 34.38 -16.14
CA VAL A 359 9.16 34.88 -16.39
C VAL A 359 9.02 36.24 -17.06
N PHE A 360 9.53 37.30 -16.41
CA PHE A 360 9.48 38.66 -16.94
C PHE A 360 10.82 39.39 -16.78
N LEU A 361 10.97 40.55 -17.41
CA LEU A 361 12.18 41.37 -17.31
C LEU A 361 12.03 42.49 -16.28
N ASP A 362 12.98 42.58 -15.36
CA ASP A 362 13.11 43.67 -14.40
C ASP A 362 14.57 44.07 -14.20
N GLY A 363 14.89 45.34 -14.44
CA GLY A 363 16.23 45.89 -14.22
C GLY A 363 17.35 45.18 -14.98
N GLY A 364 17.08 44.66 -16.19
CA GLY A 364 18.06 43.91 -16.99
C GLY A 364 18.20 42.42 -16.61
N SER A 365 17.41 41.94 -15.66
CA SER A 365 17.39 40.54 -15.27
C SER A 365 16.07 39.86 -15.66
N MET A 366 16.12 38.56 -15.92
CA MET A 366 14.93 37.70 -15.97
C MET A 366 14.53 37.34 -14.54
N VAL A 367 13.34 37.74 -14.14
CA VAL A 367 12.73 37.38 -12.85
C VAL A 367 11.74 36.25 -13.09
N LEU A 368 11.92 35.17 -12.35
CA LEU A 368 10.98 34.07 -12.27
C LEU A 368 10.14 34.26 -11.01
N GLU A 369 8.83 34.27 -11.17
CA GLU A 369 7.87 34.60 -10.11
C GLU A 369 6.73 33.57 -10.11
N ARG A 370 6.32 33.16 -8.91
CA ARG A 370 5.14 32.31 -8.69
C ARG A 370 3.86 33.18 -8.66
N PRO A 371 2.66 32.60 -8.82
CA PRO A 371 1.40 33.35 -8.79
C PRO A 371 1.16 34.13 -7.48
N ASP A 372 1.84 33.76 -6.40
CA ASP A 372 1.83 34.44 -5.09
C ASP A 372 2.70 35.72 -5.06
N GLN A 373 3.32 36.10 -6.19
CA GLN A 373 4.17 37.29 -6.36
C GLN A 373 5.49 37.25 -5.58
N PHE A 374 5.90 36.09 -5.05
CA PHE A 374 7.24 35.93 -4.50
C PHE A 374 8.22 35.55 -5.63
N PRO A 375 9.32 36.32 -5.81
CA PRO A 375 10.30 36.01 -6.83
C PRO A 375 11.12 34.78 -6.43
N LEU A 376 11.07 33.74 -7.26
CA LEU A 376 11.83 32.49 -7.08
C LEU A 376 13.33 32.73 -7.32
N LYS A 377 13.66 33.42 -8.41
CA LYS A 377 15.05 33.72 -8.80
C LYS A 377 15.09 34.93 -9.73
N LYS A 378 16.16 35.71 -9.60
CA LYS A 378 16.55 36.76 -10.54
C LYS A 378 17.85 36.33 -11.25
N ILE A 379 17.82 36.29 -12.58
CA ILE A 379 18.92 35.87 -13.44
C ILE A 379 19.35 37.06 -14.28
N ASP A 380 20.64 37.43 -14.26
CA ASP A 380 21.15 38.47 -15.14
C ASP A 380 20.97 38.06 -16.61
N ALA A 381 20.17 38.81 -17.37
CA ALA A 381 19.85 38.45 -18.74
C ALA A 381 21.02 38.70 -19.71
N ALA A 382 22.05 39.44 -19.27
CA ALA A 382 23.28 39.67 -20.03
C ALA A 382 24.31 38.54 -19.87
N ALA A 383 24.15 37.65 -18.87
CA ALA A 383 25.07 36.54 -18.65
C ALA A 383 25.11 35.58 -19.85
N SER A 384 26.30 35.05 -20.16
CA SER A 384 26.50 34.16 -21.31
C SER A 384 25.73 32.84 -21.20
N ASP A 385 25.45 32.40 -19.97
CA ASP A 385 24.74 31.18 -19.60
C ASP A 385 23.32 31.47 -19.07
N ALA A 386 22.79 32.69 -19.26
CA ALA A 386 21.50 33.12 -18.70
C ALA A 386 20.32 32.20 -19.07
N THR A 387 20.29 31.70 -20.31
CA THR A 387 19.26 30.74 -20.75
C THR A 387 19.44 29.37 -20.12
N ASP A 388 20.68 28.93 -19.89
CA ASP A 388 20.94 27.64 -19.24
C ASP A 388 20.56 27.72 -17.76
N GLN A 389 20.86 28.83 -17.08
CA GLN A 389 20.38 29.11 -15.73
C GLN A 389 18.85 29.16 -15.67
N LEU A 390 18.19 29.80 -16.65
CA LEU A 390 16.73 29.87 -16.72
C LEU A 390 16.13 28.47 -16.86
N MET A 391 16.66 27.65 -17.76
CA MET A 391 16.16 26.29 -17.98
C MET A 391 16.43 25.38 -16.79
N ASP A 392 17.58 25.51 -16.11
CA ASP A 392 17.84 24.81 -14.84
C ASP A 392 16.79 25.18 -13.79
N VAL A 393 16.47 26.48 -13.67
CA VAL A 393 15.43 26.95 -12.75
C VAL A 393 14.06 26.36 -13.09
N LEU A 394 13.60 26.51 -14.32
CA LEU A 394 12.29 25.98 -14.71
C LEU A 394 12.21 24.46 -14.59
N THR A 395 13.29 23.74 -14.90
CA THR A 395 13.34 22.28 -14.80
C THR A 395 13.23 21.80 -13.36
N LYS A 396 14.02 22.38 -12.46
CA LYS A 396 13.98 22.03 -11.03
C LYS A 396 12.63 22.37 -10.42
N GLU A 397 12.01 23.50 -10.79
CA GLU A 397 10.69 23.86 -10.29
C GLU A 397 9.60 22.94 -10.87
N ALA A 398 9.68 22.57 -12.15
CA ALA A 398 8.76 21.58 -12.74
C ALA A 398 8.87 20.22 -12.04
N ARG A 399 10.08 19.76 -11.72
CA ARG A 399 10.30 18.53 -10.94
C ARG A 399 9.71 18.65 -9.53
N ARG A 400 9.92 19.79 -8.86
CA ARG A 400 9.32 20.06 -7.54
C ARG A 400 7.79 20.03 -7.58
N LEU A 401 7.17 20.63 -8.60
CA LEU A 401 5.71 20.59 -8.78
C LEU A 401 5.21 19.19 -9.10
N ASN A 402 5.92 18.42 -9.91
CA ASN A 402 5.55 17.03 -10.20
C ASN A 402 5.56 16.19 -8.92
N VAL A 403 6.61 16.32 -8.09
CA VAL A 403 6.67 15.68 -6.77
C VAL A 403 5.55 16.17 -5.85
N LEU A 404 5.23 17.47 -5.87
CA LEU A 404 4.13 18.05 -5.11
C LEU A 404 2.77 17.45 -5.52
N GLN A 405 2.56 17.19 -6.81
CA GLN A 405 1.33 16.64 -7.37
C GLN A 405 1.17 15.12 -7.15
N LEU A 406 2.23 14.41 -6.75
CA LEU A 406 2.15 12.97 -6.43
C LEU A 406 1.14 12.73 -5.29
N GLU A 407 -0.07 12.31 -5.62
CA GLU A 407 -1.09 11.96 -4.64
C GLU A 407 -1.68 10.61 -5.02
N ASN A 408 -1.72 9.68 -4.07
CA ASN A 408 -2.45 8.43 -4.24
C ASN A 408 -3.69 8.46 -3.34
N LYS A 409 -4.79 8.97 -3.91
CA LYS A 409 -6.07 9.10 -3.19
C LYS A 409 -6.78 7.77 -2.93
N ALA A 410 -6.31 6.70 -3.57
CA ALA A 410 -6.84 5.35 -3.44
C ALA A 410 -6.03 4.50 -2.45
N SER A 411 -5.00 5.06 -1.81
CA SER A 411 -4.19 4.34 -0.84
C SER A 411 -5.00 4.00 0.41
N SER A 412 -4.81 2.77 0.90
CA SER A 412 -5.27 2.34 2.22
C SER A 412 -4.38 2.87 3.35
N LEU A 413 -3.18 3.39 3.03
CA LEU A 413 -2.29 3.97 4.02
C LEU A 413 -2.80 5.32 4.50
N ASN A 414 -2.73 5.53 5.81
CA ASN A 414 -3.04 6.78 6.46
C ASN A 414 -1.87 7.19 7.35
N ILE A 415 -1.33 8.37 7.09
CA ILE A 415 -0.34 8.97 7.97
C ILE A 415 -0.90 10.27 8.48
N GLU A 416 -0.68 10.56 9.74
CA GLU A 416 -0.87 11.88 10.29
C GLU A 416 0.49 12.53 10.46
N PHE A 417 0.53 13.83 10.30
CA PHE A 417 1.72 14.60 10.63
C PHE A 417 1.25 15.80 11.44
N THR A 418 1.88 16.02 12.59
CA THR A 418 1.73 17.22 13.39
C THR A 418 3.04 17.97 13.39
N VAL A 419 2.97 19.27 13.64
CA VAL A 419 4.13 20.14 13.68
C VAL A 419 4.05 20.96 14.95
N GLU A 420 5.20 21.09 15.61
CA GLU A 420 5.38 21.89 16.82
C GLU A 420 6.48 22.90 16.53
N ARG A 421 6.26 24.16 16.93
CA ARG A 421 7.31 25.18 16.94
C ARG A 421 8.04 25.09 18.26
N TRP A 422 9.35 25.28 18.23
CA TRP A 422 10.20 25.23 19.41
C TRP A 422 11.02 26.52 19.56
N GLU A 423 11.27 26.88 20.81
CA GLU A 423 12.10 28.02 21.21
C GLU A 423 13.54 27.57 21.52
N LYS A 424 14.53 28.36 21.11
CA LYS A 424 15.94 28.12 21.47
C LYS A 424 16.12 28.44 22.97
N ALA A 425 16.66 27.52 23.78
CA ALA A 425 17.15 27.89 25.11
C ALA A 425 18.44 28.71 25.02
N GLU A 426 18.87 29.26 26.16
CA GLU A 426 20.24 29.77 26.29
C GLU A 426 21.26 28.69 25.89
N GLU A 427 22.28 29.12 25.17
CA GLU A 427 23.41 28.30 24.75
C GLU A 427 24.24 28.00 26.00
N ASP A 428 24.43 26.72 26.32
CA ASP A 428 25.22 26.38 27.49
C ASP A 428 26.71 26.72 27.28
N ALA A 429 27.52 26.60 28.34
CA ALA A 429 28.94 26.96 28.29
C ALA A 429 29.78 26.11 27.31
N PHE A 430 29.20 25.05 26.73
CA PHE A 430 29.82 24.15 25.76
C PHE A 430 29.31 24.34 24.32
N GLY A 431 28.34 25.24 24.12
CA GLY A 431 27.73 25.47 22.81
C GLY A 431 26.55 24.55 22.50
N ASP A 432 26.11 23.74 23.47
CA ASP A 432 24.96 22.88 23.31
C ASP A 432 23.67 23.68 23.51
N VAL A 433 22.73 23.51 22.59
CA VAL A 433 21.46 24.23 22.57
C VAL A 433 20.40 23.33 23.21
N GLU A 434 19.98 23.66 24.43
CA GLU A 434 18.75 23.08 24.98
C GLU A 434 17.54 23.63 24.22
N ILE A 435 16.51 22.82 24.04
CA ILE A 435 15.26 23.23 23.39
C ILE A 435 14.16 22.94 24.41
N ILE A 436 13.45 23.98 24.86
CA ILE A 436 12.71 23.91 26.13
C ILE A 436 11.24 23.55 25.95
N ASN A 437 10.45 24.43 25.31
CA ASN A 437 8.98 24.31 25.31
C ASN A 437 8.40 24.41 23.89
N PRO A 438 7.37 23.60 23.57
CA PRO A 438 6.60 23.78 22.35
C PRO A 438 5.76 25.06 22.43
N LEU A 439 5.76 25.82 21.34
CA LEU A 439 4.99 27.05 21.15
C LEU A 439 3.81 26.80 20.22
N ALA A 440 2.75 27.58 20.41
CA ALA A 440 1.66 27.66 19.46
C ALA A 440 2.18 28.15 18.09
N LEU A 441 1.65 27.55 17.03
CA LEU A 441 1.96 27.96 15.67
C LEU A 441 1.17 29.22 15.34
N GLU A 442 1.88 30.21 14.78
CA GLU A 442 1.24 31.41 14.27
C GLU A 442 0.58 31.09 12.93
N THR A 443 -0.68 31.50 12.78
CA THR A 443 -1.46 31.32 11.56
C THR A 443 -1.97 32.68 11.08
N THR A 444 -2.00 32.84 9.76
CA THR A 444 -2.60 34.01 9.10
C THR A 444 -4.12 34.03 9.26
N GLU A 445 -4.74 35.17 8.94
CA GLU A 445 -6.21 35.27 8.82
C GLU A 445 -6.82 34.27 7.82
N GLU A 446 -6.01 33.77 6.87
CA GLU A 446 -6.39 32.75 5.88
C GLU A 446 -6.13 31.31 6.36
N GLY A 447 -5.66 31.12 7.60
CA GLY A 447 -5.38 29.81 8.20
C GLY A 447 -4.08 29.16 7.74
N LEU A 448 -3.23 29.88 7.00
CA LEU A 448 -1.92 29.43 6.57
C LEU A 448 -0.87 29.69 7.65
N MET A 449 -0.02 28.71 7.94
CA MET A 449 1.04 28.81 8.94
C MET A 449 2.16 29.76 8.50
N GLU A 450 2.62 30.63 9.41
CA GLU A 450 3.76 31.53 9.18
C GLU A 450 4.92 31.19 10.11
N LEU A 451 6.12 31.07 9.52
CA LEU A 451 7.35 30.83 10.23
C LEU A 451 8.39 31.86 9.82
N ASN A 452 9.06 32.46 10.80
CA ASN A 452 10.11 33.44 10.56
C ASN A 452 11.49 32.75 10.48
N GLU A 453 12.44 33.40 9.81
CA GLU A 453 13.84 32.98 9.83
C GLU A 453 14.32 32.69 11.26
N GLY A 454 14.99 31.54 11.44
CA GLY A 454 15.52 31.12 12.72
C GLY A 454 14.52 30.41 13.64
N ASN A 455 13.23 30.36 13.29
CA ASN A 455 12.28 29.46 13.97
C ASN A 455 12.74 28.00 13.84
N ILE A 456 12.47 27.21 14.86
CA ILE A 456 12.76 25.78 14.89
C ILE A 456 11.43 25.05 14.90
N ILE A 457 11.29 24.05 14.02
CA ILE A 457 10.12 23.18 13.99
C ILE A 457 10.54 21.72 14.15
N GLN A 458 9.67 20.94 14.77
CA GLN A 458 9.77 19.49 14.81
C GLN A 458 8.46 18.91 14.30
N LEU A 459 8.56 17.87 13.46
CA LEU A 459 7.39 17.14 12.99
C LEU A 459 7.28 15.85 13.76
N THR A 460 6.05 15.49 14.12
CA THR A 460 5.72 14.14 14.55
C THR A 460 4.90 13.50 13.45
N ILE A 461 5.42 12.45 12.83
CA ILE A 461 4.73 11.69 11.79
C ILE A 461 4.23 10.42 12.46
N THR A 462 2.91 10.22 12.45
CA THR A 462 2.23 9.09 13.07
C THR A 462 1.68 8.18 11.98
N ASN A 463 1.97 6.89 12.07
CA ASN A 463 1.37 5.91 11.18
C ASN A 463 -0.02 5.61 11.69
N LYS A 464 -1.05 6.07 10.98
CA LYS A 464 -2.46 5.73 11.24
C LYS A 464 -2.95 4.62 10.32
N SER A 465 -2.06 4.05 9.50
CA SER A 465 -2.34 2.91 8.65
C SER A 465 -2.33 1.66 9.50
N THR A 466 -3.07 0.65 9.10
CA THR A 466 -3.12 -0.64 9.80
C THR A 466 -1.89 -1.52 9.55
N GLN A 467 -0.90 -1.05 8.78
CA GLN A 467 0.31 -1.80 8.43
C GLN A 467 1.55 -0.92 8.58
N PRO A 468 2.73 -1.50 8.84
CA PRO A 468 3.98 -0.74 8.90
C PRO A 468 4.26 -0.02 7.58
N VAL A 469 4.79 1.20 7.66
CA VAL A 469 5.10 2.02 6.49
C VAL A 469 6.52 2.56 6.56
N HIS A 470 7.23 2.52 5.44
CA HIS A 470 8.44 3.30 5.28
C HIS A 470 8.06 4.76 5.09
N VAL A 471 8.73 5.67 5.79
CA VAL A 471 8.37 7.09 5.81
C VAL A 471 9.49 7.91 5.22
N TYR A 472 9.13 8.80 4.31
CA TYR A 472 10.05 9.72 3.68
C TYR A 472 9.56 11.14 3.85
N LEU A 473 10.34 11.96 4.54
CA LEU A 473 10.06 13.39 4.67
C LEU A 473 10.84 14.14 3.59
N LEU A 474 10.12 14.66 2.60
CA LEU A 474 10.65 15.53 1.56
C LEU A 474 10.41 17.00 1.92
N ASP A 475 11.45 17.81 1.82
CA ASP A 475 11.39 19.26 1.91
C ASP A 475 11.42 19.84 0.50
N LEU A 476 10.26 20.34 0.05
CA LEU A 476 10.09 21.04 -1.22
C LEU A 476 10.34 22.53 -0.96
N ALA A 477 11.62 22.87 -0.96
CA ALA A 477 12.11 24.13 -0.46
C ALA A 477 11.72 25.33 -1.33
N THR A 478 11.73 26.52 -0.72
CA THR A 478 11.46 27.80 -1.38
C THR A 478 12.46 28.12 -2.49
N ASP A 479 13.65 27.52 -2.46
CA ASP A 479 14.70 27.65 -3.46
C ASP A 479 14.60 26.64 -4.62
N GLY A 480 13.46 25.96 -4.80
CA GLY A 480 13.23 24.97 -5.85
C GLY A 480 13.90 23.61 -5.61
N GLY A 481 14.65 23.47 -4.51
CA GLY A 481 15.27 22.21 -4.11
C GLY A 481 14.24 21.18 -3.65
N VAL A 482 14.60 19.91 -3.83
CA VAL A 482 13.89 18.78 -3.21
C VAL A 482 14.91 18.05 -2.36
N TYR A 483 14.68 18.01 -1.05
CA TYR A 483 15.62 17.41 -0.10
C TYR A 483 14.94 16.28 0.66
N LEU A 484 15.57 15.10 0.70
CA LEU A 484 15.17 14.03 1.61
C LEU A 484 15.69 14.35 3.00
N ARG A 485 14.79 14.63 3.94
CA ARG A 485 15.12 14.95 5.34
C ARG A 485 15.05 13.73 6.25
N PHE A 486 14.20 12.76 5.92
CA PHE A 486 14.11 11.50 6.64
C PHE A 486 13.80 10.36 5.66
N PRO A 487 14.40 9.16 5.82
CA PRO A 487 15.52 8.87 6.71
C PRO A 487 16.79 9.62 6.27
N ALA A 488 17.78 9.73 7.17
CA ALA A 488 19.06 10.35 6.81
C ALA A 488 19.80 9.50 5.76
N GLU A 489 20.63 10.13 4.93
CA GLU A 489 21.44 9.42 3.94
C GLU A 489 22.31 8.34 4.62
N GLY A 490 22.14 7.08 4.20
CA GLY A 490 22.85 5.93 4.77
C GLY A 490 22.22 5.31 6.03
N ALA A 491 21.09 5.82 6.53
CA ALA A 491 20.35 5.18 7.61
C ALA A 491 19.61 3.92 7.12
N GLN A 492 19.39 2.96 8.04
CA GLN A 492 18.59 1.77 7.74
C GLN A 492 17.11 2.18 7.54
N ASP A 493 16.57 1.88 6.36
CA ASP A 493 15.19 2.17 5.99
C ASP A 493 14.25 1.11 6.58
N SER A 494 13.99 1.24 7.87
CA SER A 494 13.08 0.37 8.64
C SER A 494 11.66 0.91 8.58
N PRO A 495 10.64 0.04 8.38
CA PRO A 495 9.25 0.49 8.36
C PRO A 495 8.81 0.93 9.77
N MET A 496 8.11 2.05 9.85
CA MET A 496 7.44 2.54 11.06
C MET A 496 6.17 1.71 11.29
N PRO A 497 6.03 1.00 12.44
CA PRO A 497 4.84 0.22 12.75
C PRO A 497 3.55 1.03 12.76
N SER A 498 2.39 0.35 12.74
CA SER A 498 1.09 1.00 12.91
C SER A 498 0.99 1.65 14.29
N GLY A 499 0.36 2.83 14.40
CA GLY A 499 0.17 3.56 15.65
C GLY A 499 1.41 4.29 16.19
N GLU A 500 2.61 3.82 15.80
CA GLU A 500 3.88 4.45 16.13
C GLU A 500 4.02 5.83 15.49
N ASN A 501 4.87 6.64 16.11
CA ASN A 501 5.27 7.91 15.55
C ASN A 501 6.78 8.09 15.54
N ILE A 502 7.27 8.80 14.53
CA ILE A 502 8.63 9.28 14.48
C ILE A 502 8.64 10.79 14.62
N LYS A 503 9.61 11.30 15.39
CA LYS A 503 9.90 12.71 15.43
C LYS A 503 11.03 13.01 14.45
N SER A 504 10.85 14.04 13.63
CA SER A 504 11.95 14.57 12.83
C SER A 504 13.03 15.14 13.77
N TYR A 505 14.23 15.33 13.23
CA TYR A 505 15.17 16.24 13.87
C TYR A 505 14.59 17.66 13.88
N HIS A 506 15.12 18.50 14.76
CA HIS A 506 14.76 19.91 14.84
C HIS A 506 15.22 20.63 13.57
N MET A 507 14.28 21.11 12.77
CA MET A 507 14.55 21.82 11.53
C MET A 507 14.53 23.31 11.77
N ARG A 508 15.64 23.97 11.45
CA ARG A 508 15.73 25.43 11.49
C ARG A 508 15.22 26.00 10.17
N ILE A 509 14.31 26.96 10.26
CA ILE A 509 13.81 27.71 9.12
C ILE A 509 14.90 28.67 8.64
N THR A 510 15.26 28.55 7.36
CA THR A 510 16.29 29.35 6.70
C THR A 510 15.71 30.06 5.48
N PRO A 511 16.29 31.20 5.05
CA PRO A 511 15.92 31.84 3.79
C PRO A 511 16.08 30.88 2.59
N PRO A 512 15.42 31.13 1.45
CA PRO A 512 14.63 32.31 1.10
C PRO A 512 13.18 32.30 1.60
N GLN A 513 12.59 33.50 1.68
CA GLN A 513 11.17 33.73 1.93
C GLN A 513 10.30 33.11 0.84
N GLY A 514 9.06 32.76 1.19
CA GLY A 514 8.06 32.24 0.28
C GLY A 514 7.41 30.94 0.77
N LEU A 515 6.60 30.32 -0.09
CA LEU A 515 5.89 29.09 0.22
C LEU A 515 6.84 27.88 0.22
N ASN A 516 6.97 27.23 1.38
CA ASN A 516 7.62 25.93 1.56
C ASN A 516 6.55 24.84 1.74
N VAL A 517 6.82 23.64 1.20
CA VAL A 517 5.99 22.47 1.45
C VAL A 517 6.83 21.32 1.98
N LEU A 518 6.51 20.85 3.18
CA LEU A 518 6.98 19.56 3.67
C LEU A 518 6.00 18.49 3.22
N LYS A 519 6.51 17.47 2.54
CA LYS A 519 5.71 16.37 2.02
C LYS A 519 6.20 15.07 2.61
N VAL A 520 5.32 14.39 3.33
CA VAL A 520 5.57 13.04 3.81
C VAL A 520 5.01 12.05 2.81
N ILE A 521 5.83 11.12 2.35
CA ILE A 521 5.41 9.97 1.55
C ILE A 521 5.58 8.73 2.42
N ALA A 522 4.57 7.87 2.44
CA ALA A 522 4.64 6.60 3.14
C ALA A 522 4.36 5.45 2.18
N THR A 523 5.18 4.41 2.21
CA THR A 523 5.12 3.27 1.29
C THR A 523 5.12 1.96 2.07
N THR A 524 4.58 0.89 1.49
CA THR A 524 4.63 -0.46 2.10
C THR A 524 5.97 -1.19 1.89
N GLN A 525 6.88 -0.64 1.09
CA GLN A 525 8.20 -1.21 0.81
C GLN A 525 9.27 -0.10 0.78
N PRO A 526 10.53 -0.41 1.12
CA PRO A 526 11.63 0.54 0.97
C PRO A 526 11.68 1.08 -0.45
N THR A 527 11.74 2.40 -0.58
CA THR A 527 11.70 3.11 -1.86
C THR A 527 12.79 4.17 -1.86
N ASP A 528 13.63 4.15 -2.90
CA ASP A 528 14.72 5.09 -3.03
C ASP A 528 14.25 6.46 -3.56
N PHE A 529 13.93 7.36 -2.63
CA PHE A 529 13.63 8.76 -2.92
C PHE A 529 14.87 9.65 -3.01
N PHE A 530 16.07 9.11 -2.82
CA PHE A 530 17.32 9.85 -3.00
C PHE A 530 17.49 10.29 -4.46
N SER A 531 16.99 9.46 -5.39
CA SER A 531 16.84 9.79 -6.80
C SER A 531 15.94 11.00 -7.09
N LEU A 532 15.11 11.46 -6.15
CA LEU A 532 14.33 12.70 -6.31
C LEU A 532 15.04 13.93 -5.74
N THR A 533 16.16 13.73 -5.04
CA THR A 533 16.89 14.85 -4.44
C THR A 533 17.57 15.68 -5.51
N GLN A 534 17.47 16.99 -5.37
CA GLN A 534 18.16 17.93 -6.23
C GLN A 534 18.56 19.15 -5.40
N SER A 535 19.74 19.67 -5.67
CA SER A 535 20.20 20.92 -5.11
C SER A 535 19.32 22.08 -5.55
N GLY A 536 18.93 22.93 -4.60
CA GLY A 536 18.31 24.22 -4.91
C GLY A 536 19.29 25.20 -5.54
N TYR A 537 18.79 26.32 -6.04
CA TYR A 537 19.59 27.29 -6.81
C TYR A 537 20.62 28.10 -6.00
N ARG A 538 20.85 27.74 -4.73
CA ARG A 538 21.73 28.45 -3.79
C ARG A 538 22.87 27.59 -3.20
N SER A 539 22.94 26.27 -3.46
CA SER A 539 23.98 25.42 -2.86
C SER A 539 25.34 25.47 -3.59
N VAL A 540 26.43 25.39 -2.82
CA VAL A 540 27.82 25.20 -3.27
C VAL A 540 28.05 23.70 -3.58
N PRO A 541 28.82 23.30 -4.61
CA PRO A 541 28.88 21.92 -5.07
C PRO A 541 29.66 21.00 -4.11
N THR A 542 29.15 19.79 -3.88
CA THR A 542 29.95 18.61 -3.48
C THR A 542 30.07 17.66 -4.67
N ALA A 543 31.25 17.04 -4.83
CA ALA A 543 31.62 16.30 -6.04
C ALA A 543 30.85 14.96 -6.22
N PRO A 544 30.51 14.58 -7.46
CA PRO A 544 29.79 13.33 -7.77
C PRO A 544 30.71 12.10 -7.67
N LYS A 545 30.14 10.94 -7.30
CA LYS A 545 30.92 9.73 -6.96
C LYS A 545 30.49 8.41 -7.62
N SER A 546 29.69 8.34 -8.69
CA SER A 546 29.77 7.13 -9.53
C SER A 546 29.22 7.24 -10.96
N PRO A 547 29.67 6.35 -11.88
CA PRO A 547 29.06 6.14 -13.20
C PRO A 547 27.59 5.65 -13.19
N MET A 548 27.03 5.25 -12.04
CA MET A 548 25.60 4.90 -11.92
C MET A 548 24.70 6.15 -11.94
N ASP A 549 25.22 7.32 -11.53
CA ASP A 549 24.51 8.61 -11.63
C ASP A 549 24.27 9.02 -13.10
N GLN A 550 25.07 8.50 -14.02
CA GLN A 550 24.88 8.73 -15.46
C GLN A 550 23.82 7.80 -16.07
N LEU A 551 23.51 6.66 -15.43
CA LEU A 551 22.49 5.71 -15.89
C LEU A 551 21.09 6.10 -15.41
N LEU A 552 20.97 6.68 -14.21
CA LEU A 552 19.71 7.22 -13.65
C LEU A 552 19.24 8.51 -14.37
N ASN A 553 20.15 9.25 -15.00
CA ASN A 553 19.81 10.37 -15.90
C ASN A 553 18.98 9.95 -17.13
N LEU A 554 18.92 8.66 -17.49
CA LEU A 554 18.02 8.16 -18.54
C LEU A 554 16.57 7.98 -18.06
N ALA A 555 16.34 7.80 -16.76
CA ALA A 555 15.00 7.73 -16.17
C ALA A 555 14.36 9.12 -15.99
N TRP A 556 15.18 10.17 -15.96
CA TRP A 556 14.79 11.57 -15.76
C TRP A 556 14.33 12.32 -17.03
N GLY A 557 14.54 11.77 -18.24
CA GLY A 557 14.48 12.54 -19.50
C GLY A 557 13.11 12.78 -20.15
N GLY A 558 12.01 12.17 -19.67
CA GLY A 558 10.75 12.17 -20.43
C GLY A 558 10.84 11.38 -21.75
N SER A 559 9.73 10.80 -22.19
CA SER A 559 9.73 9.85 -23.31
C SER A 559 9.51 10.52 -24.67
N ARG A 560 10.45 10.36 -25.59
CA ARG A 560 10.10 9.98 -26.97
C ARG A 560 11.00 8.84 -27.44
N ASN A 561 10.36 7.71 -27.73
CA ASN A 561 10.93 6.45 -28.24
C ASN A 561 11.83 5.62 -27.29
N ALA A 562 11.51 5.59 -25.99
CA ALA A 562 11.88 4.41 -25.20
C ALA A 562 10.77 3.36 -25.38
N GLU A 563 11.13 2.11 -25.68
CA GLU A 563 10.23 0.97 -25.54
C GLU A 563 9.52 1.08 -24.18
N VAL A 564 8.20 0.91 -24.19
CA VAL A 564 7.36 0.94 -23.00
C VAL A 564 7.89 -0.06 -21.98
N ILE A 565 8.65 0.43 -21.01
CA ILE A 565 9.05 -0.35 -19.85
C ILE A 565 7.79 -0.57 -19.02
N LYS A 566 7.32 -1.81 -18.99
CA LYS A 566 6.18 -2.28 -18.18
C LYS A 566 6.52 -2.17 -16.69
N PRO A 567 5.88 -1.31 -15.88
CA PRO A 567 6.04 -1.37 -14.43
C PRO A 567 5.32 -2.61 -13.90
N LYS A 568 5.97 -3.40 -13.03
CA LYS A 568 5.39 -4.64 -12.47
C LYS A 568 4.42 -4.43 -11.30
N SER A 569 4.29 -3.23 -10.72
CA SER A 569 3.17 -2.78 -9.86
C SER A 569 3.44 -1.34 -9.37
N VAL A 570 2.40 -0.53 -9.11
CA VAL A 570 2.55 0.85 -8.56
C VAL A 570 2.57 0.90 -7.02
N GLY A 571 2.49 -0.25 -6.33
CA GLY A 571 2.54 -0.33 -4.85
C GLY A 571 1.35 0.31 -4.13
N ASP A 572 1.23 0.11 -2.80
CA ASP A 572 0.35 0.90 -1.92
C ASP A 572 1.23 1.95 -1.21
N TRP A 573 0.94 3.22 -1.45
CA TRP A 573 1.69 4.35 -0.89
C TRP A 573 0.75 5.54 -0.70
N THR A 574 0.93 6.35 0.33
CA THR A 574 0.14 7.57 0.58
C THR A 574 1.06 8.78 0.70
N SER A 575 0.48 9.98 0.66
CA SER A 575 1.22 11.18 0.97
C SER A 575 0.38 12.20 1.72
N LYS A 576 1.05 13.00 2.53
CA LYS A 576 0.50 14.15 3.23
C LYS A 576 1.42 15.34 3.05
N LYS A 577 0.87 16.55 3.12
CA LYS A 577 1.65 17.78 2.94
C LYS A 577 1.29 18.83 3.99
N LEU A 578 2.31 19.51 4.50
CA LEU A 578 2.22 20.74 5.28
C LEU A 578 2.69 21.89 4.40
N SER A 579 1.93 22.98 4.36
CA SER A 579 2.33 24.20 3.68
C SER A 579 2.47 25.34 4.69
N PHE A 580 3.57 26.06 4.63
CA PHE A 580 3.81 27.24 5.46
C PHE A 580 4.58 28.30 4.69
N MET A 581 4.40 29.55 5.10
CA MET A 581 5.12 30.69 4.55
C MET A 581 6.33 30.99 5.41
N ILE A 582 7.48 31.12 4.74
CA ILE A 582 8.70 31.64 5.36
C ILE A 582 8.71 33.16 5.15
N ARG A 583 8.76 33.92 6.24
CA ARG A 583 8.88 35.39 6.26
C ARG A 583 10.23 35.86 6.81
#